data_AF-X0UG93-F1
#
_entry.id   AF-X0UG93-F1
#
_cell.length_a   1.000
_cell.length_b   1.000
_cell.length_c   1.000
_cell.angle_alpha   90.00
_cell.angle_beta   90.00
_cell.angle_gamma   90.00
#
_symmetry.space_group_name_H-M   'P 1'
#
loop_
_entity.id
_entity.type
_entity.pdbx_description
1 polymer ?
#
loop_
_entity_poly.entity_id
_entity_poly.type
_entity_poly.pdbx_seq_one_letter_code
_entity_poly.pdbx_strand_id
1 'polypeptide(L)'
;MQTDIALILNKVSSLLDRQGYQSYAVGGLIRDWFLGNETNDLDIAINGSAIDIANEVAKAMKGKFVLLDDVNGIARVVVSEGEQIWYVDLSSFSDGVESDLTRRDFTINAMAAELKQFANVVS
;
A
#
# COMPACT_ATOMS: atom_id res chain seq x y z
N MET A 1 12.73 -7.39 -11.08
CA MET A 1 11.35 -7.82 -10.76
C MET A 1 11.14 -7.93 -9.25
N GLN A 2 11.68 -8.93 -8.53
CA GLN A 2 11.55 -8.96 -7.05
C GLN A 2 12.29 -7.81 -6.34
N THR A 3 13.41 -7.35 -6.92
CA THR A 3 14.19 -6.21 -6.41
C THR A 3 13.45 -4.87 -6.52
N ASP A 4 12.58 -4.72 -7.52
CA ASP A 4 11.91 -3.44 -7.82
C ASP A 4 10.74 -3.20 -6.86
N ILE A 5 9.96 -4.27 -6.56
CA ILE A 5 8.89 -4.21 -5.54
C ILE A 5 9.48 -3.91 -4.17
N ALA A 6 10.56 -4.60 -3.78
CA ALA A 6 11.22 -4.37 -2.51
C ALA A 6 11.70 -2.92 -2.37
N LEU A 7 12.22 -2.31 -3.44
CA LEU A 7 12.66 -0.92 -3.42
C LEU A 7 11.52 0.05 -3.12
N ILE A 8 10.40 -0.04 -3.85
CA ILE A 8 9.26 0.87 -3.68
C ILE A 8 8.58 0.63 -2.34
N LEU A 9 8.36 -0.64 -1.98
CA LEU A 9 7.73 -1.02 -0.73
C LEU A 9 8.54 -0.53 0.48
N ASN A 10 9.87 -0.67 0.47
CA ASN A 10 10.73 -0.16 1.53
C ASN A 10 10.71 1.37 1.64
N LYS A 11 10.69 2.09 0.51
CA LYS A 11 10.60 3.56 0.51
C LYS A 11 9.28 4.03 1.15
N VAL A 12 8.15 3.44 0.75
CA VAL A 12 6.82 3.76 1.29
C VAL A 12 6.72 3.37 2.76
N SER A 13 7.13 2.15 3.11
CA SER A 13 7.14 1.66 4.49
C SER A 13 7.97 2.57 5.41
N SER A 14 9.18 2.95 4.99
CA SER A 14 10.05 3.84 5.77
C SER A 14 9.45 5.23 5.96
N LEU A 15 8.72 5.74 4.96
CA LEU A 15 8.05 7.04 5.05
C LEU A 15 6.92 7.00 6.08
N LEU A 16 6.05 5.99 5.99
CA LEU A 16 4.91 5.83 6.89
C LEU A 16 5.34 5.56 8.34
N ASP A 17 6.35 4.71 8.54
CA ASP A 17 6.93 4.40 9.86
C ASP A 17 7.53 5.66 10.53
N ARG A 18 8.24 6.50 9.76
CA ARG A 18 8.80 7.77 10.28
C ARG A 18 7.74 8.78 10.67
N GLN A 19 6.58 8.74 10.01
CA GLN A 19 5.44 9.61 10.32
C GLN A 19 4.57 9.06 11.46
N GLY A 20 4.86 7.85 11.95
CA GLY A 20 4.14 7.21 13.05
C GLY A 20 2.82 6.56 12.64
N TYR A 21 2.60 6.32 11.34
CA TYR A 21 1.42 5.62 10.85
C TYR A 21 1.57 4.10 11.01
N GLN A 22 0.54 3.47 11.56
CA GLN A 22 0.33 2.04 11.43
C GLN A 22 -0.10 1.76 9.99
N SER A 23 0.61 0.84 9.35
CA SER A 23 0.38 0.50 7.95
C SER A 23 0.48 -1.00 7.75
N TYR A 24 -0.33 -1.52 6.81
CA TYR A 24 -0.41 -2.94 6.51
C TYR A 24 -0.40 -3.13 5.00
N ALA A 25 0.42 -4.06 4.51
CA ALA A 25 0.15 -4.67 3.21
C ALA A 25 -1.16 -5.46 3.32
N VAL A 26 -2.01 -5.38 2.31
CA VAL A 26 -3.33 -6.03 2.32
C VAL A 26 -3.67 -6.60 0.95
N GLY A 27 -4.74 -7.39 0.83
CA GLY A 27 -5.37 -7.56 -0.47
C GLY A 27 -4.59 -8.32 -1.54
N GLY A 28 -4.65 -7.78 -2.76
CA GLY A 28 -4.05 -8.36 -3.95
C GLY A 28 -2.54 -8.46 -3.81
N LEU A 29 -1.91 -7.47 -3.18
CA LEU A 29 -0.47 -7.49 -2.89
C LEU A 29 -0.04 -8.76 -2.13
N ILE A 30 -0.71 -9.10 -1.03
CA ILE A 30 -0.35 -10.31 -0.24
C ILE A 30 -0.68 -11.58 -1.02
N ARG A 31 -1.87 -11.64 -1.64
CA ARG A 31 -2.29 -12.81 -2.43
C ARG A 31 -1.30 -13.10 -3.55
N ASP A 32 -0.95 -12.09 -4.34
CA ASP A 32 -0.12 -12.25 -5.52
C ASP A 32 1.32 -12.59 -5.13
N TRP A 33 1.86 -11.96 -4.08
CA TRP A 33 3.14 -12.37 -3.50
C TRP A 33 3.14 -13.82 -3.03
N PHE A 34 2.10 -14.26 -2.31
CA PHE A 34 1.99 -15.64 -1.81
C PHE A 34 1.90 -16.67 -2.95
N LEU A 35 1.25 -16.31 -4.06
CA LEU A 35 1.13 -17.15 -5.26
C LEU A 35 2.36 -17.10 -6.17
N GLY A 36 3.35 -16.24 -5.89
CA GLY A 36 4.51 -16.03 -6.75
C GLY A 36 4.20 -15.27 -8.04
N ASN A 37 3.09 -14.53 -8.07
CA ASN A 37 2.71 -13.67 -9.18
C ASN A 37 3.46 -12.33 -9.10
N GLU A 38 3.82 -11.79 -10.25
CA GLU A 38 4.35 -10.43 -10.36
C GLU A 38 3.22 -9.41 -10.25
N THR A 39 3.46 -8.32 -9.51
CA THR A 39 2.53 -7.21 -9.37
C THR A 39 3.29 -5.89 -9.22
N ASN A 40 2.71 -4.83 -9.78
CA ASN A 40 3.12 -3.45 -9.56
C ASN A 40 2.07 -2.67 -8.73
N ASP A 41 1.01 -3.34 -8.27
CA ASP A 41 -0.03 -2.79 -7.41
C ASP A 41 0.30 -3.12 -5.95
N LEU A 42 0.56 -2.07 -5.16
CA LEU A 42 0.84 -2.13 -3.73
C LEU A 42 -0.39 -1.65 -2.97
N ASP A 43 -1.19 -2.60 -2.49
CA ASP A 43 -2.34 -2.33 -1.64
C ASP A 43 -1.91 -2.15 -0.18
N ILE A 44 -2.11 -0.95 0.38
CA ILE A 44 -1.69 -0.58 1.73
C ILE A 44 -2.85 0.04 2.52
N ALA A 45 -3.19 -0.56 3.66
CA ALA A 45 -4.15 0.01 4.61
C ALA A 45 -3.41 0.84 5.68
N ILE A 46 -3.92 2.01 6.05
CA ILE A 46 -3.26 2.96 6.98
C ILE A 46 -4.23 3.55 8.03
N ASN A 47 -3.70 3.82 9.24
CA ASN A 47 -4.48 4.41 10.35
C ASN A 47 -4.59 5.95 10.25
N GLY A 48 -5.19 6.44 9.19
CA GLY A 48 -5.38 7.87 8.99
C GLY A 48 -6.11 8.19 7.70
N SER A 49 -6.18 9.48 7.35
CA SER A 49 -6.74 9.92 6.07
C SER A 49 -5.84 9.47 4.93
N ALA A 50 -6.23 8.39 4.25
CA ALA A 50 -5.47 7.89 3.11
C ALA A 50 -5.35 8.91 1.97
N ILE A 51 -6.31 9.82 1.82
CA ILE A 51 -6.25 10.90 0.85
C ILE A 51 -5.12 11.87 1.17
N ASP A 52 -5.01 12.31 2.43
CA ASP A 52 -3.96 13.25 2.85
C ASP A 52 -2.59 12.57 2.82
N ILE A 53 -2.51 11.35 3.34
CA ILE A 53 -1.27 10.58 3.39
C ILE A 53 -0.79 10.21 1.99
N ALA A 54 -1.69 9.85 1.06
CA ALA A 54 -1.34 9.62 -0.34
C ALA A 54 -0.77 10.88 -1.01
N ASN A 55 -1.27 12.07 -0.67
CA ASN A 55 -0.68 13.32 -1.16
C ASN A 55 0.75 13.52 -0.62
N GLU A 56 1.02 13.17 0.63
CA GLU A 56 2.37 13.21 1.21
C GLU A 56 3.30 12.18 0.56
N VAL A 57 2.84 10.94 0.40
CA VAL A 57 3.55 9.86 -0.29
C VAL A 57 3.86 10.26 -1.73
N ALA A 58 2.91 10.83 -2.46
CA ALA A 58 3.14 11.34 -3.81
C ALA A 58 4.25 12.39 -3.87
N LYS A 59 4.26 13.35 -2.94
CA LYS A 59 5.33 14.37 -2.86
C LYS A 59 6.69 13.73 -2.58
N ALA A 60 6.76 12.85 -1.58
CA ALA A 60 7.99 12.21 -1.16
C ALA A 60 8.58 11.29 -2.25
N MET A 61 7.71 10.55 -2.95
CA MET A 61 8.09 9.62 -4.01
C MET A 61 8.24 10.29 -5.38
N LYS A 62 8.00 11.61 -5.49
CA LYS A 62 7.89 12.34 -6.76
C LYS A 62 6.89 11.69 -7.72
N GLY A 63 5.84 11.09 -7.17
CA GLY A 63 4.75 10.43 -7.88
C GLY A 63 3.58 11.37 -8.13
N LYS A 64 2.52 10.82 -8.74
CA LYS A 64 1.27 11.52 -9.01
C LYS A 64 0.14 10.98 -8.13
N PHE A 65 -0.47 11.86 -7.36
CA PHE A 65 -1.68 11.56 -6.59
C PHE A 65 -2.90 11.43 -7.52
N VAL A 66 -3.75 10.45 -7.23
CA VAL A 66 -5.04 10.20 -7.89
C VAL A 66 -6.05 9.82 -6.81
N LEU A 67 -7.15 10.58 -6.71
CA LEU A 67 -8.28 10.20 -5.87
C LEU A 67 -9.08 9.09 -6.56
N LEU A 68 -9.28 7.96 -5.88
CA LEU A 68 -10.05 6.83 -6.42
C LEU A 68 -11.48 6.82 -5.87
N ASP A 69 -11.62 6.97 -4.56
CA ASP A 69 -12.90 6.97 -3.87
C ASP A 69 -12.85 7.89 -2.65
N ASP A 70 -13.53 9.03 -2.73
CA ASP A 70 -13.61 10.00 -1.64
C ASP A 70 -14.41 9.46 -0.44
N VAL A 71 -15.47 8.71 -0.72
CA VAL A 71 -16.40 8.21 0.31
C VAL A 71 -15.74 7.13 1.15
N ASN A 72 -15.00 6.24 0.51
CA ASN A 72 -14.30 5.14 1.19
C ASN A 72 -12.86 5.51 1.59
N GLY A 73 -12.41 6.75 1.31
CA GLY A 73 -11.07 7.22 1.64
C GLY A 73 -10.00 6.37 0.98
N ILE A 74 -10.08 6.20 -0.35
CA ILE A 74 -9.13 5.44 -1.16
C ILE A 74 -8.44 6.38 -2.15
N ALA A 75 -7.12 6.36 -2.13
CA ALA A 75 -6.29 7.14 -3.03
C ALA A 75 -5.14 6.30 -3.59
N ARG A 76 -4.67 6.69 -4.78
CA ARG A 76 -3.58 6.05 -5.49
C ARG A 76 -2.43 7.01 -5.69
N VAL A 77 -1.22 6.52 -5.52
CA VAL A 77 0.01 7.21 -5.91
C VAL A 77 0.66 6.44 -7.05
N VAL A 78 0.79 7.09 -8.19
CA VAL A 78 1.50 6.54 -9.35
C VAL A 78 2.97 6.94 -9.25
N VAL A 79 3.86 5.97 -9.12
CA VAL A 79 5.32 6.18 -8.99
C VAL A 79 6.02 5.57 -10.19
N SER A 80 6.90 6.33 -10.85
CA SER A 80 7.77 5.81 -11.91
C SER A 80 9.15 5.52 -11.35
N GLU A 81 9.64 4.30 -11.54
CA GLU A 81 10.99 3.86 -11.16
C GLU A 81 11.60 3.10 -12.33
N GLY A 82 12.62 3.68 -12.95
CA GLY A 82 13.13 3.19 -14.24
C GLY A 82 12.06 3.20 -15.33
N GLU A 83 11.88 2.06 -16.01
CA GLU A 83 10.85 1.87 -17.03
C GLU A 83 9.51 1.35 -16.47
N GLN A 84 9.44 1.11 -15.15
CA GLN A 84 8.25 0.56 -14.51
C GLN A 84 7.39 1.65 -13.87
N ILE A 85 6.08 1.38 -13.86
CA ILE A 85 5.06 2.19 -13.18
C ILE A 85 4.51 1.34 -12.03
N TRP A 86 4.52 1.93 -10.84
CA TRP A 86 4.00 1.37 -9.61
C TRP A 86 2.73 2.11 -9.19
N TYR A 87 1.76 1.37 -8.71
CA TYR A 87 0.52 1.90 -8.16
C TYR A 87 0.51 1.61 -6.67
N VAL A 88 0.58 2.65 -5.86
CA VAL A 88 0.48 2.54 -4.41
C VAL A 88 -0.91 2.97 -4.00
N ASP A 89 -1.75 2.00 -3.68
CA ASP A 89 -3.14 2.23 -3.27
C ASP A 89 -3.20 2.28 -1.76
N LEU A 90 -3.76 3.36 -1.24
CA LEU A 90 -3.89 3.64 0.17
C LEU A 90 -5.37 3.64 0.54
N SER A 91 -5.74 2.81 1.52
CA SER A 91 -7.08 2.78 2.12
C SER A 91 -7.02 3.12 3.60
N SER A 92 -8.05 3.81 4.08
CA SER A 92 -8.15 4.23 5.48
C SER A 92 -8.78 3.14 6.35
N PHE A 93 -8.30 3.00 7.58
CA PHE A 93 -8.96 2.23 8.64
C PHE A 93 -9.03 3.03 9.96
N SER A 94 -10.06 2.77 10.76
CA SER A 94 -10.31 3.47 12.03
C SER A 94 -9.97 2.61 13.25
N ASP A 95 -10.54 1.41 13.31
CA ASP A 95 -10.54 0.55 14.50
C ASP A 95 -9.77 -0.74 14.24
N GLY A 96 -8.51 -0.58 13.85
CA GLY A 96 -7.67 -1.69 13.40
C GLY A 96 -7.87 -2.05 11.94
N VAL A 97 -6.92 -2.82 11.41
CA VAL A 97 -6.89 -3.24 10.00
C VAL A 97 -8.08 -4.12 9.64
N GLU A 98 -8.66 -4.82 10.62
CA GLU A 98 -9.85 -5.64 10.50
C GLU A 98 -11.04 -4.87 9.92
N SER A 99 -11.14 -3.57 10.24
CA SER A 99 -12.18 -2.69 9.68
C SER A 99 -12.01 -2.48 8.16
N ASP A 100 -10.79 -2.56 7.61
CA ASP A 100 -10.55 -2.62 6.17
C ASP A 100 -10.88 -4.00 5.61
N LEU A 101 -10.37 -5.06 6.26
CA LEU A 101 -10.50 -6.43 5.76
C LEU A 101 -11.96 -6.89 5.64
N THR A 102 -12.83 -6.47 6.55
CA THR A 102 -14.26 -6.82 6.54
C THR A 102 -15.05 -6.22 5.37
N ARG A 103 -14.54 -5.15 4.73
CA ARG A 103 -15.19 -4.51 3.57
C ARG A 103 -14.84 -5.16 2.23
N ARG A 104 -13.92 -6.12 2.23
CA ARG A 104 -13.42 -6.75 1.00
C ARG A 104 -14.39 -7.78 0.45
N ASP A 105 -14.38 -7.92 -0.86
CA ASP A 105 -15.28 -8.75 -1.66
C ASP A 105 -15.03 -10.26 -1.52
N PHE A 106 -13.77 -10.67 -1.46
CA PHE A 106 -13.35 -12.07 -1.37
C PHE A 106 -12.45 -12.32 -0.15
N THR A 107 -12.62 -13.46 0.52
CA THR A 107 -11.83 -13.85 1.70
C THR A 107 -10.34 -13.98 1.39
N ILE A 108 -9.97 -14.42 0.17
CA ILE A 108 -8.58 -14.49 -0.27
C ILE A 108 -7.93 -13.10 -0.37
N ASN A 109 -8.71 -12.03 -0.51
CA ASN A 109 -8.22 -10.66 -0.49
C ASN A 109 -8.27 -10.06 0.94
N ALA A 110 -8.84 -10.74 1.92
CA ALA A 110 -9.00 -10.28 3.30
C ALA A 110 -7.81 -10.69 4.20
N MET A 111 -6.59 -10.54 3.69
CA MET A 111 -5.35 -10.77 4.43
C MET A 111 -4.65 -9.44 4.71
N ALA A 112 -3.94 -9.37 5.84
CA ALA A 112 -3.09 -8.24 6.20
C ALA A 112 -1.76 -8.72 6.80
N ALA A 113 -0.71 -7.96 6.54
CA ALA A 113 0.59 -8.10 7.20
C ALA A 113 1.12 -6.69 7.52
N GLU A 114 1.68 -6.50 8.70
CA GLU A 114 2.29 -5.21 9.07
C GLU A 114 3.33 -4.83 8.02
N LEU A 115 3.24 -3.61 7.50
CA LEU A 115 3.91 -3.22 6.25
C LEU A 115 5.43 -3.32 6.38
N LYS A 116 6.00 -2.92 7.53
CA LYS A 116 7.45 -2.97 7.76
C LYS A 116 7.96 -4.40 7.86
N GLN A 117 7.23 -5.29 8.53
CA GLN A 117 7.54 -6.72 8.56
C GLN A 117 7.42 -7.35 7.17
N PHE A 118 6.36 -7.04 6.43
CA PHE A 118 6.16 -7.55 5.07
C PHE A 118 7.28 -7.09 4.13
N ALA A 119 7.65 -5.80 4.17
CA ALA A 119 8.75 -5.26 3.39
C ALA A 119 10.08 -5.99 3.64
N ASN A 120 10.37 -6.38 4.89
CA ASN A 120 11.56 -7.16 5.22
C ASN A 120 11.57 -8.58 4.65
N VAL A 121 10.40 -9.18 4.42
CA VAL A 121 10.27 -10.55 3.88
C VAL A 121 10.29 -10.56 2.35
N VAL A 122 9.82 -9.47 1.72
CA VAL A 122 9.84 -9.29 0.27
C VAL A 122 11.23 -8.88 -0.24
N SER A 123 12.10 -8.34 0.63
CA SER A 123 13.44 -7.83 0.31
C SER A 123 14.51 -8.91 0.14
#